data_AF-A0A354XL30-F1
#
_entry.id   AF-A0A354XL30-F1
#
_cell.length_a   1.000
_cell.length_b   1.000
_cell.length_c   1.000
_cell.angle_alpha   90.00
_cell.angle_beta   90.00
_cell.angle_gamma   90.00
#
_symmetry.space_group_name_H-M   'P 1'
#
loop_
_entity.id
_entity.type
_entity.pdbx_description
1 polymer ?
#
loop_
_entity_poly.entity_id
_entity_poly.type
_entity_poly.pdbx_seq_one_letter_code
_entity_poly.pdbx_strand_id
1 'polypeptide(L)'
;VASANVNLEANGVTNAHVARMSAEEFALALKGEKEGRRVAEMALDEYDFSTVLVDPPRAGLDEQSCQQISEYAQIVYISCNPATLAENLTLLTKTHDIERFALFDQFPFTHHCECGVLLTRRQPQVASQS
;
A
#
# COMPACT_ATOMS: atom_id res chain seq x y z
N VAL A 1 9.67 12.32 -7.64
CA VAL A 1 8.62 13.28 -8.05
C VAL A 1 8.86 13.83 -9.45
N ALA A 2 9.96 14.56 -9.73
CA ALA A 2 10.18 15.15 -11.06
C ALA A 2 10.10 14.14 -12.22
N SER A 3 10.81 13.00 -12.12
CA SER A 3 10.76 11.95 -13.14
C SER A 3 9.37 11.33 -13.30
N ALA A 4 8.58 11.23 -12.23
CA ALA A 4 7.23 10.69 -12.29
C ALA A 4 6.33 11.62 -13.13
N ASN A 5 6.39 12.93 -12.92
CA ASN A 5 5.62 13.90 -13.71
C ASN A 5 6.01 13.86 -15.20
N VAL A 6 7.30 13.78 -15.50
CA VAL A 6 7.78 13.63 -16.89
C VAL A 6 7.21 12.36 -17.52
N ASN A 7 7.20 11.24 -16.78
CA ASN A 7 6.67 9.98 -17.28
C ASN A 7 5.15 10.04 -17.50
N LEU A 8 4.40 10.72 -16.63
CA LEU A 8 2.96 10.91 -16.82
C LEU A 8 2.66 11.70 -18.10
N GLU A 9 3.38 12.80 -18.32
CA GLU A 9 3.25 13.62 -19.53
C GLU A 9 3.64 12.85 -20.79
N ALA A 10 4.78 12.15 -20.77
CA ALA A 10 5.26 11.37 -21.91
C ALA A 10 4.30 10.25 -22.33
N ASN A 11 3.48 9.74 -21.40
CA ASN A 11 2.50 8.69 -21.65
C ASN A 11 1.06 9.22 -21.76
N GLY A 12 0.84 10.54 -21.71
CA GLY A 12 -0.50 11.14 -21.76
C GLY A 12 -1.42 10.72 -20.60
N VAL A 13 -0.85 10.37 -19.44
CA VAL A 13 -1.61 9.90 -18.27
C VAL A 13 -2.16 11.11 -17.51
N THR A 14 -3.48 11.24 -17.47
CA THR A 14 -4.18 12.39 -16.83
C THR A 14 -4.90 12.02 -15.53
N ASN A 15 -4.91 10.75 -15.15
CA ASN A 15 -5.66 10.21 -14.00
C ASN A 15 -4.73 9.73 -12.86
N ALA A 16 -3.50 10.25 -12.82
CA ALA A 16 -2.55 9.96 -11.75
C ALA A 16 -1.96 11.27 -11.23
N HIS A 17 -1.88 11.39 -9.90
CA HIS A 17 -1.40 12.58 -9.23
C HIS A 17 -0.15 12.25 -8.42
N VAL A 18 0.90 13.07 -8.55
CA VAL A 18 2.16 12.88 -7.82
C VAL A 18 2.24 13.89 -6.68
N ALA A 19 2.12 13.40 -5.45
CA ALA A 19 2.30 14.21 -4.26
C ALA A 19 3.76 14.21 -3.79
N ARG A 20 4.23 15.35 -3.23
CA ARG A 20 5.52 15.43 -2.54
C ARG A 20 5.29 15.51 -1.04
N MET A 21 5.10 14.34 -0.43
CA MET A 21 4.91 14.15 1.01
C MET A 21 5.29 12.72 1.41
N SER A 22 5.47 12.47 2.71
CA SER A 22 5.66 11.10 3.20
C SER A 22 4.33 10.35 3.26
N ALA A 23 4.40 9.01 3.33
CA ALA A 23 3.22 8.16 3.51
C ALA A 23 2.50 8.46 4.84
N GLU A 24 3.25 8.75 5.91
CA GLU A 24 2.69 9.12 7.20
C GLU A 24 1.93 10.46 7.13
N GLU A 25 2.51 11.47 6.46
CA GLU A 25 1.85 12.76 6.28
C GLU A 25 0.56 12.62 5.47
N PHE A 26 0.55 11.75 4.46
CA PHE A 26 -0.62 11.45 3.64
C PHE A 26 -1.71 10.73 4.45
N ALA A 27 -1.33 9.74 5.26
CA ALA A 27 -2.27 9.02 6.12
C ALA A 27 -2.93 9.94 7.16
N LEU A 28 -2.16 10.85 7.78
CA LEU A 28 -2.70 11.86 8.69
C LEU A 28 -3.63 12.85 7.97
N ALA A 29 -3.29 13.23 6.74
CA ALA A 29 -4.14 14.10 5.92
C ALA A 29 -5.48 13.44 5.57
N LEU A 30 -5.48 12.15 5.21
CA LEU A 30 -6.70 11.38 4.96
C LEU A 30 -7.62 11.27 6.19
N LYS A 31 -7.03 11.26 7.40
CA LYS A 31 -7.79 11.25 8.66
C LYS A 31 -8.29 12.62 9.09
N GLY A 32 -7.97 13.68 8.35
CA GLY A 32 -8.24 15.07 8.74
C GLY A 32 -7.37 15.55 9.92
N GLU A 33 -6.34 14.80 10.30
CA GLU A 33 -5.44 15.14 11.41
C GLU A 33 -4.28 16.05 10.97
N LYS A 34 -4.15 16.29 9.66
CA LYS A 34 -3.15 17.20 9.09
C LYS A 34 -3.77 18.13 8.06
N GLU A 35 -3.69 19.43 8.35
CA GLU A 35 -4.19 20.48 7.48
C GLU A 35 -3.06 21.30 6.84
N GLY A 36 -3.41 22.05 5.79
CA GLY A 36 -2.52 23.02 5.17
C GLY A 36 -2.79 23.18 3.68
N ARG A 37 -2.28 24.26 3.09
CA ARG A 37 -2.51 24.60 1.67
C ARG A 37 -2.23 23.42 0.73
N ARG A 38 -1.14 22.69 0.96
CA ARG A 38 -0.76 21.53 0.14
C ARG A 38 -1.73 20.36 0.23
N VAL A 39 -2.28 20.10 1.42
CA VAL A 39 -3.27 19.03 1.61
C VAL A 39 -4.60 19.45 0.99
N ALA A 40 -5.00 20.71 1.18
CA ALA A 40 -6.21 21.26 0.57
C ALA A 40 -6.16 21.23 -0.97
N GLU A 41 -5.01 21.51 -1.57
CA GLU A 41 -4.78 21.42 -3.03
C GLU A 41 -4.92 19.99 -3.58
N MET A 42 -4.83 18.97 -2.75
CA MET A 42 -4.98 17.57 -3.17
C MET A 42 -6.43 17.09 -3.19
N ALA A 43 -7.37 17.86 -2.59
CA ALA A 43 -8.79 17.55 -2.54
C ALA A 43 -9.07 16.08 -2.18
N LEU A 44 -8.39 15.56 -1.15
CA LEU A 44 -8.41 14.13 -0.80
C LEU A 44 -9.82 13.58 -0.57
N ASP A 45 -10.73 14.41 -0.06
CA ASP A 45 -12.13 14.07 0.19
C ASP A 45 -12.94 13.78 -1.10
N GLU A 46 -12.42 14.14 -2.28
CA GLU A 46 -13.05 13.84 -3.57
C GLU A 46 -12.75 12.41 -4.06
N TYR A 47 -11.87 11.68 -3.37
CA TYR A 47 -11.42 10.34 -3.78
C TYR A 47 -11.88 9.27 -2.79
N ASP A 48 -12.24 8.10 -3.33
CA ASP A 48 -12.48 6.89 -2.56
C ASP A 48 -11.25 5.97 -2.65
N PHE A 49 -10.41 6.01 -1.62
CA PHE A 49 -9.19 5.21 -1.55
C PHE A 49 -9.49 3.79 -1.04
N SER A 50 -9.85 2.89 -1.96
CA SER A 50 -10.14 1.49 -1.63
C SER A 50 -8.91 0.58 -1.60
N THR A 51 -7.86 0.92 -2.36
CA THR A 51 -6.68 0.07 -2.56
C THR A 51 -5.40 0.85 -2.31
N VAL A 52 -4.46 0.22 -1.60
CA VAL A 52 -3.10 0.74 -1.42
C VAL A 52 -2.07 -0.22 -2.02
N LEU A 53 -1.08 0.34 -2.72
CA LEU A 53 0.08 -0.39 -3.20
C LEU A 53 1.30 0.04 -2.38
N VAL A 54 2.03 -0.94 -1.85
CA VAL A 54 3.26 -0.72 -1.08
C VAL A 54 4.40 -1.54 -1.66
N ASP A 55 5.56 -0.88 -1.77
CA ASP A 55 6.84 -1.46 -2.16
C ASP A 55 7.93 -0.90 -1.23
N PRO A 56 8.03 -1.41 0.01
CA PRO A 56 8.94 -0.89 1.02
C PRO A 56 10.40 -1.33 0.78
N PRO A 57 11.37 -0.69 1.46
CA PRO A 57 12.75 -1.17 1.46
C PRO A 57 12.86 -2.59 2.05
N ARG A 58 14.03 -3.22 1.94
CA ARG A 58 14.31 -4.58 2.47
C ARG A 58 13.97 -4.79 3.95
N ALA A 59 13.84 -3.73 4.74
CA ALA A 59 13.43 -3.79 6.14
C ALA A 59 11.92 -4.08 6.33
N GLY A 60 11.12 -4.00 5.26
CA GLY A 60 9.66 -4.06 5.33
C GLY A 60 9.03 -2.77 5.84
N LEU A 61 7.77 -2.86 6.26
CA LEU A 61 7.04 -1.79 6.93
C LEU A 61 7.19 -1.93 8.45
N ASP A 62 7.21 -0.80 9.15
CA ASP A 62 7.03 -0.80 10.60
C ASP A 62 5.57 -1.09 10.99
N GLU A 63 5.35 -1.31 12.28
CA GLU A 63 4.02 -1.65 12.81
C GLU A 63 2.99 -0.53 12.57
N GLN A 64 3.39 0.73 12.72
CA GLN A 64 2.50 1.89 12.50
C GLN A 64 2.05 1.95 11.04
N SER A 65 2.96 1.75 10.09
CA SER A 65 2.66 1.71 8.66
C SER A 65 1.74 0.53 8.33
N CYS A 66 1.98 -0.65 8.93
CA CYS A 66 1.09 -1.81 8.76
C CYS A 66 -0.34 -1.52 9.26
N GLN A 67 -0.47 -0.84 10.40
CA GLN A 67 -1.76 -0.42 10.94
C GLN A 67 -2.47 0.58 10.01
N GLN A 68 -1.73 1.57 9.49
CA GLN A 68 -2.26 2.56 8.55
C GLN A 68 -2.78 1.90 7.27
N ILE A 69 -2.01 1.02 6.62
CA ILE A 69 -2.44 0.38 5.38
C ILE A 69 -3.56 -0.66 5.59
N SER A 70 -3.75 -1.14 6.83
CA SER A 70 -4.86 -2.03 7.19
C SER A 70 -6.22 -1.33 7.18
N GLU A 71 -6.27 0.00 7.02
CA GLU A 71 -7.51 0.76 6.89
C GLU A 71 -8.14 0.60 5.50
N TYR A 72 -7.34 0.30 4.47
CA TYR A 72 -7.79 0.10 3.09
C TYR A 72 -8.54 -1.23 2.94
N ALA A 73 -9.34 -1.37 1.89
CA ALA A 73 -10.05 -2.61 1.60
C ALA A 73 -9.15 -3.65 0.90
N GLN A 74 -8.19 -3.19 0.11
CA GLN A 74 -7.24 -4.02 -0.61
C GLN A 74 -5.81 -3.49 -0.44
N ILE A 75 -4.86 -4.42 -0.28
CA ILE A 75 -3.44 -4.10 -0.18
C ILE A 75 -2.71 -4.93 -1.23
N VAL A 76 -1.98 -4.26 -2.12
CA VAL A 76 -0.99 -4.88 -3.01
C VAL A 76 0.38 -4.64 -2.41
N TYR A 77 0.99 -5.70 -1.89
CA TYR A 77 2.31 -5.63 -1.23
C TYR A 77 3.36 -6.28 -2.14
N ILE A 78 4.34 -5.51 -2.58
CA ILE A 78 5.55 -5.99 -3.27
C ILE A 78 6.71 -6.02 -2.26
N SER A 79 7.52 -7.07 -2.27
CA SER A 79 8.65 -7.19 -1.34
C SER A 79 9.85 -7.92 -1.93
N CYS A 80 11.02 -7.30 -1.79
CA CYS A 80 12.32 -7.88 -2.11
C CYS A 80 12.93 -8.71 -0.97
N ASN A 81 12.20 -8.89 0.13
CA ASN A 81 12.63 -9.66 1.29
C ASN A 81 11.47 -10.50 1.88
N PRO A 82 11.40 -11.81 1.54
CA PRO A 82 10.34 -12.69 2.01
C PRO A 82 10.25 -12.80 3.54
N ALA A 83 11.35 -12.61 4.27
CA ALA A 83 11.36 -12.73 5.73
C ALA A 83 10.60 -11.58 6.41
N THR A 84 10.92 -10.33 6.06
CA THR A 84 10.22 -9.16 6.61
C THR A 84 8.79 -9.07 6.08
N LEU A 85 8.53 -9.54 4.86
CA LEU A 85 7.17 -9.72 4.36
C LEU A 85 6.37 -10.66 5.26
N ALA A 86 6.92 -11.83 5.63
CA ALA A 86 6.24 -12.78 6.49
C ALA A 86 5.91 -12.18 7.87
N GLU A 87 6.83 -11.40 8.45
CA GLU A 87 6.60 -10.66 9.70
C GLU A 87 5.45 -9.66 9.55
N ASN A 88 5.45 -8.82 8.50
CA ASN A 88 4.36 -7.88 8.24
C ASN A 88 3.02 -8.59 7.99
N LEU A 89 3.01 -9.73 7.29
CA LEU A 89 1.80 -10.52 7.07
C LEU A 89 1.19 -11.01 8.39
N THR A 90 1.97 -11.26 9.45
CA THR A 90 1.40 -11.61 10.76
C THR A 90 0.52 -10.51 11.35
N LEU A 91 0.80 -9.25 11.01
CA LEU A 91 -0.02 -8.10 11.40
C LEU A 91 -1.19 -7.90 10.44
N LEU A 92 -0.92 -7.88 9.13
CA LEU A 92 -1.93 -7.58 8.11
C LEU A 92 -3.02 -8.65 8.03
N THR A 93 -2.68 -9.93 8.28
CA THR A 93 -3.66 -11.03 8.26
C THR A 93 -4.61 -11.06 9.46
N LYS A 94 -4.41 -10.17 10.44
CA LYS A 94 -5.40 -9.93 11.52
C LYS A 94 -6.69 -9.35 10.96
N THR A 95 -6.61 -8.55 9.90
CA THR A 95 -7.75 -7.83 9.30
C THR A 95 -8.03 -8.24 7.85
N HIS A 96 -7.03 -8.78 7.14
CA HIS A 96 -7.13 -9.17 5.73
C HIS A 96 -6.89 -10.67 5.55
N ASP A 97 -7.39 -11.22 4.44
CA ASP A 97 -7.04 -12.54 3.95
C ASP A 97 -6.07 -12.41 2.76
N ILE A 98 -5.13 -13.34 2.62
CA ILE A 98 -4.25 -13.42 1.45
C ILE A 98 -5.05 -14.02 0.30
N GLU A 99 -5.41 -13.21 -0.69
CA GLU A 99 -6.14 -13.66 -1.87
C GLU A 99 -5.20 -14.28 -2.90
N ARG A 100 -4.03 -13.66 -3.12
CA ARG A 100 -3.04 -14.11 -4.11
C ARG A 100 -1.62 -13.93 -3.61
N PHE A 101 -0.75 -14.81 -4.07
CA PHE A 101 0.68 -14.76 -3.82
C PHE A 101 1.43 -15.10 -5.12
N ALA A 102 2.49 -14.34 -5.41
CA ALA A 102 3.35 -14.54 -6.56
C ALA A 102 4.82 -14.41 -6.15
N LEU A 103 5.66 -15.20 -6.81
CA LEU A 103 7.11 -15.17 -6.67
C LEU A 103 7.72 -14.73 -8.01
N PHE A 104 8.70 -13.85 -7.96
CA PHE A 104 9.39 -13.34 -9.13
C PHE A 104 10.90 -13.55 -8.97
N ASP A 105 11.48 -14.33 -9.88
CA ASP A 105 12.93 -14.53 -9.97
C ASP A 105 13.58 -13.38 -10.76
N GLN A 106 13.59 -12.19 -10.16
CA GLN A 106 14.20 -11.00 -10.77
C GLN A 106 15.73 -11.08 -10.79
N PHE A 107 16.32 -11.89 -9.90
CA PHE A 107 17.76 -12.03 -9.73
C PHE A 107 18.19 -13.50 -9.75
N PRO A 108 18.13 -14.16 -10.93
CA PRO A 108 18.50 -15.57 -11.05
C PRO A 108 19.89 -15.87 -10.51
N PHE A 109 20.03 -17.04 -9.90
CA PHE A 109 21.28 -17.52 -9.28
C PHE A 109 21.78 -16.69 -8.09
N THR A 110 20.89 -15.90 -7.47
CA THR A 110 21.15 -15.22 -6.20
C THR A 110 20.19 -15.70 -5.11
N HIS A 111 20.42 -15.26 -3.87
CA HIS A 111 19.47 -15.48 -2.77
C HIS A 111 18.32 -14.46 -2.74
N HIS A 112 18.34 -13.46 -3.62
CA HIS A 112 17.30 -12.45 -3.68
C HIS A 112 16.06 -13.01 -4.36
N CYS A 113 14.89 -12.68 -3.80
CA CYS A 113 13.62 -13.09 -4.36
C CYS A 113 12.60 -11.97 -4.14
N GLU A 114 11.87 -11.65 -5.19
CA GLU A 114 10.80 -10.68 -5.17
C GLU A 114 9.46 -11.41 -4.99
N CYS A 115 8.62 -10.90 -4.12
CA CYS A 115 7.31 -11.45 -3.80
C CYS A 115 6.23 -10.41 -4.05
N GLY A 116 5.06 -10.85 -4.52
CA GLY A 116 3.86 -10.03 -4.59
C GLY A 116 2.72 -10.69 -3.83
N VAL A 117 2.00 -9.93 -3.02
CA VAL A 117 0.84 -10.40 -2.25
C VAL A 117 -0.34 -9.47 -2.49
N LEU A 118 -1.50 -10.05 -2.79
CA LEU A 118 -2.79 -9.35 -2.75
C LEU A 118 -3.52 -9.76 -1.47
N LEU A 119 -3.84 -8.77 -0.64
CA LEU A 119 -4.60 -8.92 0.58
C LEU A 119 -5.95 -8.22 0.42
N THR A 120 -7.03 -8.86 0.87
CA THR A 120 -8.38 -8.28 0.87
C THR A 120 -8.98 -8.32 2.26
N ARG A 121 -9.63 -7.22 2.67
CA ARG A 121 -10.21 -7.11 4.01
C ARG A 121 -11.23 -8.22 4.26
N ARG A 122 -11.11 -8.91 5.39
CA ARG A 122 -12.03 -9.98 5.77
C ARG A 122 -13.41 -9.39 6.02
N GLN A 123 -14.43 -9.94 5.36
CA GLN A 123 -15.81 -9.55 5.66
C GLN A 123 -16.18 -9.99 7.08
N PRO A 124 -16.97 -9.20 7.83
CA PRO A 124 -17.50 -9.64 9.10
C PRO A 124 -18.24 -10.96 8.89
N GLN A 125 -17.84 -12.01 9.59
CA GLN A 125 -18.52 -13.29 9.51
C GLN A 125 -19.91 -13.11 10.11
N VAL A 126 -20.94 -13.03 9.27
CA VAL A 126 -22.33 -13.03 9.75
C VAL A 126 -22.54 -14.40 10.38
N ALA A 127 -22.69 -14.44 11.71
CA ALA A 127 -22.98 -15.67 12.43
C ALA A 127 -24.23 -16.30 11.82
N SER A 128 -24.07 -17.42 11.12
CA SER A 128 -25.17 -18.23 10.65
C SER A 128 -25.90 -18.76 11.88
N GLN A 129 -27.07 -18.19 12.18
CA GLN A 129 -27.97 -18.76 13.17
C GLN A 129 -28.50 -20.08 12.59
N SER A 130 -28.10 -21.18 13.22
CA SER A 130 -28.66 -22.52 13.03
C SER A 130 -29.65 -22.82 14.14
#